data_AF-A0A1Q7NIC9-F1
#
_entry.id   AF-A0A1Q7NIC9-F1
#
_cell.length_a   1.000
_cell.length_b   1.000
_cell.length_c   1.000
_cell.angle_alpha   90.00
_cell.angle_beta   90.00
_cell.angle_gamma   90.00
#
_symmetry.space_group_name_H-M   'P 1'
#
loop_
_entity.id
_entity.type
_entity.pdbx_description
1 polymer ?
#
loop_
_entity_poly.entity_id
_entity_poly.type
_entity_poly.pdbx_seq_one_letter_code
_entity_poly.pdbx_strand_id
1 'polypeptide(L)'
;MNLRESWLRVFFALAACSWMPHWSCHYYRLETGSSFVVGTWDFSSYDSVVALSIYSILIGANLVAVVRLQMRLPAAISSGLLHLAIGGLHVYRLVFPFRFEVFGYTWSQQASLREAIIVIPFGVLCLWIARHK
;
A
#
# COMPACT_ATOMS: atom_id res chain seq x y z
N MET A 1 -2.84 18.40 -24.39
CA MET A 1 -3.27 17.72 -23.15
C MET A 1 -3.18 18.74 -22.01
N ASN A 2 -4.22 18.92 -21.21
CA ASN A 2 -4.20 19.88 -20.09
C ASN A 2 -3.11 19.47 -19.07
N LEU A 3 -2.32 20.42 -18.55
CA LEU A 3 -1.28 20.18 -17.54
C LEU A 3 -1.83 19.39 -16.33
N ARG A 4 -3.05 19.72 -15.89
CA ARG A 4 -3.75 18.98 -14.83
C ARG A 4 -3.94 17.52 -15.21
N GLU A 5 -4.41 17.25 -16.41
CA GLU A 5 -4.65 15.90 -16.90
C GLU A 5 -3.37 15.07 -16.96
N SER A 6 -2.27 15.65 -17.46
CA SER A 6 -0.94 15.01 -17.46
C SER A 6 -0.48 14.66 -16.05
N TRP A 7 -0.63 15.59 -15.11
CA TRP A 7 -0.22 15.37 -13.72
C TRP A 7 -1.07 14.29 -13.04
N LEU A 8 -2.39 14.25 -13.29
CA LEU A 8 -3.28 13.24 -12.73
C LEU A 8 -2.94 11.82 -13.22
N ARG A 9 -2.43 11.68 -14.45
CA ARG A 9 -1.92 10.40 -14.99
C ARG A 9 -0.66 9.95 -14.28
N VAL A 10 0.31 10.86 -14.14
CA VAL A 10 1.56 10.57 -13.41
C VAL A 10 1.25 10.19 -11.97
N PHE A 11 0.33 10.91 -11.31
CA PHE A 11 -0.10 10.58 -9.95
C PHE A 11 -0.60 9.14 -9.82
N PHE A 12 -1.49 8.69 -10.71
CA PHE A 12 -1.99 7.32 -10.64
C PHE A 12 -0.96 6.26 -11.00
N ALA A 13 -0.02 6.57 -11.90
CA ALA A 13 1.12 5.69 -12.12
C ALA A 13 1.98 5.55 -10.85
N LEU A 14 2.24 6.66 -10.13
CA LEU A 14 2.94 6.62 -8.84
C LEU A 14 2.17 5.85 -7.77
N ALA A 15 0.84 6.03 -7.69
CA ALA A 15 -0.01 5.28 -6.77
C ALA A 15 -0.07 3.78 -7.10
N ALA A 16 0.06 3.38 -8.36
CA ALA A 16 0.25 1.97 -8.71
C ALA A 16 1.59 1.45 -8.16
N CYS A 17 2.67 2.21 -8.32
CA CYS A 17 3.99 1.84 -7.82
C CYS A 17 4.06 1.75 -6.29
N SER A 18 3.30 2.56 -5.56
CA SER A 18 3.33 2.57 -4.08
C SER A 18 2.77 1.29 -3.45
N TRP A 19 1.99 0.51 -4.20
CA TRP A 19 1.52 -0.82 -3.77
C TRP A 19 2.56 -1.91 -3.94
N MET A 20 3.58 -1.71 -4.79
CA MET A 20 4.55 -2.74 -5.13
C MET A 20 5.36 -3.26 -3.93
N PRO A 21 5.81 -2.44 -2.96
CA PRO A 21 6.50 -2.95 -1.76
C PRO A 21 5.64 -3.92 -0.95
N HIS A 22 4.33 -3.66 -0.84
CA HIS A 22 3.41 -4.53 -0.10
C HIS A 22 3.09 -5.80 -0.88
N TRP A 23 2.94 -5.69 -2.20
CA TRP A 23 2.79 -6.84 -3.10
C TRP A 23 4.02 -7.75 -3.02
N SER A 24 5.23 -7.19 -3.07
CA SER A 24 6.47 -7.95 -3.05
C SER A 24 6.73 -8.67 -1.73
N CYS A 25 6.25 -8.11 -0.60
CA CYS A 25 6.25 -8.79 0.69
C CYS A 25 5.63 -10.20 0.62
N HIS A 26 4.44 -10.30 0.00
CA HIS A 26 3.72 -11.57 -0.12
C HIS A 26 4.29 -12.46 -1.21
N TYR A 27 4.72 -11.89 -2.34
CA TYR A 27 5.36 -12.64 -3.42
C TYR A 27 6.60 -13.37 -2.91
N TYR A 28 7.53 -12.65 -2.27
CA TYR A 28 8.76 -13.26 -1.76
C TYR A 28 8.48 -14.32 -0.69
N ARG A 29 7.47 -14.10 0.17
CA ARG A 29 7.03 -15.10 1.16
C ARG A 29 6.59 -16.40 0.49
N LEU A 30 5.87 -16.33 -0.63
CA LEU A 30 5.46 -17.52 -1.39
C LEU A 30 6.65 -18.22 -2.05
N GLU A 31 7.58 -17.46 -2.61
CA GLU A 31 8.76 -18.01 -3.30
C GLU A 31 9.75 -18.67 -2.35
N THR A 32 9.91 -18.14 -1.13
CA THR A 32 10.99 -18.55 -0.20
C THR A 32 10.50 -19.32 1.02
N GLY A 33 9.19 -19.30 1.31
CA GLY A 33 8.65 -19.84 2.55
C GLY A 33 9.04 -19.04 3.80
N SER A 34 9.59 -17.83 3.66
CA SER A 34 9.94 -16.94 4.78
C SER A 34 8.72 -16.58 5.63
N SER A 35 8.88 -16.22 6.91
CA SER A 35 7.77 -15.70 7.70
C SER A 35 7.37 -14.27 7.29
N PHE A 36 6.08 -13.97 7.43
CA PHE A 36 5.53 -12.61 7.43
C PHE A 36 4.53 -12.54 8.57
N VAL A 37 4.87 -11.79 9.62
CA VAL A 37 4.09 -11.69 10.86
C VAL A 37 3.74 -10.23 11.15
N VAL A 38 2.49 -9.96 11.52
CA VAL A 38 2.00 -8.66 11.99
C VAL A 38 1.21 -8.86 13.27
N GLY A 39 1.85 -8.63 14.42
CA GLY A 39 1.26 -8.85 15.73
C GLY A 39 0.98 -10.33 15.96
N THR A 40 -0.29 -10.68 16.07
CA THR A 40 -0.77 -12.07 16.18
C THR A 40 -1.09 -12.71 14.84
N TRP A 41 -1.03 -11.96 13.74
CA TRP A 41 -1.26 -12.48 12.40
C TRP A 41 0.04 -13.05 11.82
N ASP A 42 0.16 -14.37 11.83
CA ASP A 42 1.16 -15.10 11.07
C ASP A 42 0.54 -15.48 9.72
N PHE A 43 0.93 -14.79 8.65
CA PHE A 43 0.30 -14.97 7.34
C PHE A 43 0.63 -16.37 6.81
N SER A 44 -0.38 -17.13 6.44
CA SER A 44 -0.23 -18.39 5.70
C SER A 44 0.08 -18.15 4.22
N SER A 45 0.43 -19.20 3.48
CA SER A 45 0.60 -19.10 2.03
C SER A 45 -0.72 -18.73 1.34
N TYR A 46 -1.85 -19.21 1.85
CA TYR A 46 -3.16 -18.82 1.35
C TYR A 46 -3.43 -17.33 1.57
N ASP A 47 -3.15 -16.81 2.77
CA ASP A 47 -3.35 -15.39 3.08
C ASP A 47 -2.48 -14.50 2.18
N SER A 48 -1.26 -14.93 1.85
CA SER A 48 -0.40 -14.23 0.90
C SER A 48 -0.93 -14.23 -0.52
N VAL A 49 -1.56 -15.31 -1.00
CA VAL A 49 -2.21 -15.34 -2.33
C VAL A 49 -3.39 -14.37 -2.37
N VAL A 50 -4.20 -14.34 -1.29
CA VAL A 50 -5.29 -13.38 -1.16
C VAL A 50 -4.77 -11.94 -1.16
N ALA A 51 -3.73 -11.66 -0.37
CA ALA A 51 -3.12 -10.33 -0.30
C ALA A 51 -2.52 -9.91 -1.66
N LEU A 52 -1.82 -10.79 -2.36
CA LEU A 52 -1.33 -10.54 -3.72
C LEU A 52 -2.45 -10.20 -4.68
N SER A 53 -3.58 -10.89 -4.59
CA SER A 53 -4.76 -10.62 -5.42
C SER A 53 -5.31 -9.22 -5.14
N ILE A 54 -5.44 -8.86 -3.85
CA ILE A 54 -5.87 -7.53 -3.43
C ILE A 54 -4.93 -6.45 -3.94
N TYR A 55 -3.61 -6.60 -3.73
CA TYR A 55 -2.63 -5.61 -4.20
C TYR A 55 -2.59 -5.53 -5.73
N SER A 56 -2.75 -6.64 -6.44
CA SER A 56 -2.84 -6.65 -7.91
C SER A 56 -4.07 -5.87 -8.41
N ILE A 57 -5.21 -6.00 -7.73
CA ILE A 57 -6.42 -5.23 -8.03
C ILE A 57 -6.19 -3.73 -7.78
N LEU A 58 -5.52 -3.36 -6.68
CA LEU A 58 -5.21 -1.97 -6.35
C LEU A 58 -4.24 -1.35 -7.37
N ILE A 59 -3.19 -2.08 -7.75
CA ILE A 59 -2.25 -1.69 -8.81
C ILE A 59 -3.02 -1.51 -10.12
N GLY A 60 -3.80 -2.51 -10.52
CA GLY A 60 -4.60 -2.49 -11.74
C GLY A 60 -5.59 -1.33 -11.78
N ALA A 61 -6.31 -1.05 -10.68
CA ALA A 61 -7.24 0.07 -10.59
C ALA A 61 -6.54 1.42 -10.80
N ASN A 62 -5.34 1.60 -10.23
CA ASN A 62 -4.54 2.80 -10.44
C ASN A 62 -4.02 2.90 -11.89
N LEU A 63 -3.55 1.80 -12.49
CA LEU A 63 -3.15 1.77 -13.90
C LEU A 63 -4.31 2.09 -14.84
N VAL A 64 -5.50 1.54 -14.58
CA VAL A 64 -6.71 1.85 -15.36
C VAL A 64 -7.11 3.32 -15.15
N ALA A 65 -6.93 3.89 -13.96
CA ALA A 65 -7.20 5.31 -13.68
C ALA A 65 -6.29 6.29 -14.43
N VAL A 66 -5.13 5.83 -14.94
CA VAL A 66 -4.29 6.59 -15.88
C VAL A 66 -5.06 6.87 -17.18
N VAL A 67 -5.82 5.89 -17.68
CA VAL A 67 -6.48 5.97 -19.00
C VAL A 67 -8.00 6.18 -18.93
N ARG A 68 -8.66 5.81 -17.82
CA ARG A 68 -10.12 5.92 -17.62
C ARG A 68 -10.45 6.87 -16.48
N LEU A 69 -11.17 7.95 -16.80
CA LEU A 69 -11.58 8.97 -15.82
C LEU A 69 -12.50 8.40 -14.73
N GLN A 70 -13.34 7.43 -15.07
CA GLN A 70 -14.31 6.82 -14.15
C GLN A 70 -13.64 6.06 -13.01
N MET A 71 -12.41 5.55 -13.24
CA MET A 71 -11.67 4.78 -12.23
C MET A 71 -10.88 5.65 -11.26
N ARG A 72 -10.79 6.95 -11.54
CA ARG A 72 -9.93 7.86 -10.78
C ARG A 72 -10.39 8.04 -9.33
N LEU A 73 -11.67 8.33 -9.14
CA LEU A 73 -12.24 8.51 -7.80
C LEU A 73 -12.12 7.23 -6.96
N PRO A 74 -12.58 6.05 -7.41
CA PRO A 74 -12.47 4.83 -6.60
C PRO A 74 -11.02 4.44 -6.34
N ALA A 75 -10.10 4.57 -7.31
CA ALA A 75 -8.69 4.26 -7.11
C ALA A 75 -8.02 5.20 -6.10
N ALA A 76 -8.36 6.50 -6.14
CA ALA A 76 -7.84 7.48 -5.18
C ALA A 76 -8.37 7.26 -3.76
N ILE A 77 -9.68 6.98 -3.61
CA ILE A 77 -10.27 6.69 -2.29
C ILE A 77 -9.71 5.40 -1.72
N SER A 78 -9.74 4.30 -2.48
CA SER A 78 -9.23 3.02 -1.99
C SER A 78 -7.75 3.13 -1.65
N SER A 79 -6.97 3.84 -2.48
CA SER A 79 -5.55 3.98 -2.22
C SER A 79 -5.30 4.83 -0.97
N GLY A 80 -6.04 5.91 -0.80
CA GLY A 80 -5.91 6.78 0.36
C GLY A 80 -6.25 6.07 1.66
N LEU A 81 -7.41 5.42 1.73
CA LEU A 81 -7.86 4.73 2.94
C LEU A 81 -6.91 3.59 3.33
N LEU A 82 -6.44 2.79 2.38
CA LEU A 82 -5.58 1.64 2.67
C LEU A 82 -4.15 2.06 3.05
N HIS A 83 -3.57 3.09 2.42
CA HIS A 83 -2.28 3.63 2.88
C HIS A 83 -2.40 4.24 4.29
N LEU A 84 -3.50 4.91 4.60
CA LEU A 84 -3.74 5.41 5.96
C LEU A 84 -3.92 4.28 6.97
N ALA A 85 -4.57 3.17 6.59
CA ALA A 85 -4.67 1.99 7.46
C ALA A 85 -3.30 1.38 7.75
N ILE A 86 -2.45 1.22 6.73
CA ILE A 86 -1.07 0.72 6.87
C ILE A 86 -0.25 1.69 7.74
N GLY A 87 -0.35 3.00 7.47
CA GLY A 87 0.32 4.02 8.27
C GLY A 87 -0.13 4.01 9.72
N GLY A 88 -1.44 3.87 9.95
CA GLY A 88 -2.03 3.73 11.28
C GLY A 88 -1.52 2.50 12.03
N LEU A 89 -1.39 1.35 11.35
CA LEU A 89 -0.78 0.14 11.91
C LEU A 89 0.66 0.40 12.37
N HIS A 90 1.46 1.09 11.56
CA HIS A 90 2.84 1.44 11.93
C HIS A 90 2.90 2.45 13.08
N VAL A 91 2.04 3.47 13.10
CA VAL A 91 1.94 4.41 14.24
C VAL A 91 1.53 3.68 15.51
N TYR A 92 0.52 2.81 15.43
CA TYR A 92 0.09 1.99 16.56
C TYR A 92 1.26 1.16 17.10
N ARG A 93 2.06 0.54 16.22
CA ARG A 93 3.24 -0.23 16.62
C ARG A 93 4.33 0.60 17.32
N LEU A 94 4.51 1.87 16.93
CA LEU A 94 5.49 2.76 17.56
C LEU A 94 5.13 3.03 19.02
N VAL A 95 3.83 3.04 19.35
CA VAL A 95 3.32 3.28 20.70
C VAL A 95 3.18 1.97 21.48
N PHE A 96 2.67 0.92 20.83
CA PHE A 96 2.43 -0.41 21.38
C PHE A 96 3.21 -1.45 20.58
N PRO A 97 4.48 -1.71 20.93
CA PRO A 97 5.32 -2.65 20.19
C PRO A 97 4.71 -4.04 20.14
N PHE A 98 4.67 -4.61 18.94
CA PHE A 98 4.31 -6.00 18.70
C PHE A 98 5.27 -6.66 17.71
N ARG A 99 5.26 -7.99 17.69
CA ARG A 99 6.06 -8.81 16.77
C ARG A 99 5.70 -8.46 15.32
N PHE A 100 6.64 -7.95 14.56
CA PHE A 100 6.45 -7.66 13.15
C PHE A 100 7.68 -8.22 12.43
N GLU A 101 7.46 -9.14 11.51
CA GLU A 101 8.49 -9.75 10.67
C GLU A 101 8.13 -9.59 9.20
N VAL A 102 9.12 -9.31 8.36
CA VAL A 102 9.01 -9.31 6.90
C VAL A 102 10.19 -10.11 6.37
N PHE A 103 9.93 -11.05 5.46
CA PHE A 103 10.95 -11.93 4.89
C PHE A 103 11.73 -12.76 5.92
N GLY A 104 11.12 -13.13 7.06
CA GLY A 104 11.83 -13.84 8.13
C GLY A 104 12.66 -12.95 9.05
N TYR A 105 12.71 -11.64 8.81
CA TYR A 105 13.50 -10.70 9.61
C TYR A 105 12.61 -9.78 10.43
N THR A 106 13.05 -9.49 11.65
CA THR A 106 12.39 -8.51 12.51
C THR A 106 12.30 -7.15 11.83
N TRP A 107 11.08 -6.65 11.66
CA TRP A 107 10.83 -5.30 11.20
C TRP A 107 11.14 -4.31 12.32
N SER A 108 12.17 -3.48 12.18
CA SER A 108 12.58 -2.57 13.26
C SER A 108 11.54 -1.47 13.53
N GLN A 109 11.61 -0.84 14.71
CA GLN A 109 10.77 0.32 15.01
C GLN A 109 11.09 1.50 14.08
N GLN A 110 12.37 1.68 13.72
CA GLN A 110 12.79 2.69 12.75
C GLN A 110 12.20 2.42 11.36
N ALA A 111 12.07 1.15 10.96
CA ALA A 111 11.40 0.80 9.71
C ALA A 111 9.91 1.15 9.76
N SER A 112 9.23 0.92 10.90
CA SER A 112 7.83 1.36 11.08
C SER A 112 7.67 2.87 11.05
N LEU A 113 8.59 3.61 11.66
CA LEU A 113 8.59 5.07 11.60
C LEU A 113 8.74 5.58 10.17
N ARG A 114 9.68 5.02 9.40
CA ARG A 114 9.85 5.37 7.99
C ARG A 114 8.58 5.10 7.19
N GLU A 115 7.94 3.95 7.37
CA GLU A 115 6.71 3.68 6.64
C GLU A 115 5.59 4.63 7.04
N ALA A 116 5.37 4.88 8.33
CA ALA A 116 4.37 5.84 8.77
C ALA A 116 4.59 7.23 8.13
N ILE A 117 5.83 7.72 8.07
CA ILE A 117 6.18 9.01 7.46
C ILE A 117 5.94 9.02 5.95
N ILE A 118 6.04 7.89 5.25
CA ILE A 118 5.84 7.80 3.80
C ILE A 118 4.37 7.58 3.46
N VAL A 119 3.74 6.56 4.03
CA VAL A 119 2.42 6.11 3.60
C VAL A 119 1.30 7.01 4.13
N ILE A 120 1.45 7.66 5.30
CA ILE A 120 0.42 8.56 5.82
C ILE A 120 0.25 9.79 4.92
N PRO A 121 1.31 10.58 4.62
CA PRO A 121 1.18 11.72 3.70
C PRO A 121 0.71 11.29 2.31
N PHE A 122 1.18 10.14 1.81
CA PHE A 122 0.73 9.62 0.52
C PHE A 122 -0.77 9.26 0.54
N GLY A 123 -1.24 8.65 1.62
CA GLY A 123 -2.66 8.35 1.82
C GLY A 123 -3.52 9.61 1.89
N VAL A 124 -3.09 10.63 2.65
CA VAL A 124 -3.75 11.94 2.68
C VAL A 124 -3.77 12.58 1.30
N LEU A 125 -2.66 12.53 0.56
CA LEU A 125 -2.58 13.06 -0.81
C LEU A 125 -3.55 12.35 -1.75
N CYS A 126 -3.69 11.03 -1.65
CA CYS A 126 -4.69 10.26 -2.40
C CYS A 126 -6.12 10.71 -2.11
N LEU A 127 -6.47 10.97 -0.84
CA LEU A 127 -7.80 11.47 -0.47
C LEU A 127 -8.03 12.92 -0.89
N TRP A 128 -7.00 13.76 -0.79
CA TRP A 128 -7.05 15.13 -1.33
C TRP A 128 -7.31 15.09 -2.83
N ILE A 129 -6.61 14.20 -3.53
CA ILE A 129 -6.81 13.93 -4.94
C ILE A 129 -8.25 13.49 -5.23
N ALA A 130 -8.81 12.56 -4.46
CA ALA A 130 -10.19 12.10 -4.64
C ALA A 130 -11.20 13.26 -4.59
N ARG A 131 -10.95 14.29 -3.78
CA ARG A 131 -11.79 15.50 -3.69
C ARG A 131 -11.64 16.47 -4.87
N HIS A 132 -10.54 16.38 -5.62
CA HIS A 132 -10.17 17.36 -6.66
C HIS A 132 -9.93 16.71 -8.04
N LYS A 133 -10.41 15.48 -8.27
CA LYS A 133 -10.32 14.78 -9.57
C LYS A 133 -11.51 15.11 -10.46
#